data_AF-A0AA95GGM5-F1
#
_entry.id   AF-A0AA95GGM5-F1
#
_cell.length_a   1.000
_cell.length_b   1.000
_cell.length_c   1.000
_cell.angle_alpha   90.00
_cell.angle_beta   90.00
_cell.angle_gamma   90.00
#
_symmetry.space_group_name_H-M   'P 1'
#
loop_
_entity.id
_entity.type
_entity.pdbx_description
1 polymer ?
#
loop_
_entity_poly.entity_id
_entity_poly.type
_entity_poly.pdbx_seq_one_letter_code
_entity_poly.pdbx_strand_id
1 'polypeptide(L)'
;MTSLTKNHGISQLRCRPISGKNWFYCYEIRLVDRWIPVSQRFAKWAIDHVNHLYQKQKLFGQYFRDKRGRIVRFTGYDAKKGWILFTYEDGSQCFSPIRKFHQDYKRIEVKP
;
A
#
# COMPACT_ATOMS: atom_id res chain seq x y z
N MET A 1 -9.54 4.97 -30.51
CA MET A 1 -8.83 6.12 -29.92
C MET A 1 -8.89 6.02 -28.40
N THR A 2 -7.85 5.50 -27.77
CA THR A 2 -7.81 5.23 -26.32
C THR A 2 -7.11 6.38 -25.57
N SER A 3 -7.94 7.25 -24.99
CA SER A 3 -7.70 8.13 -23.83
C SER A 3 -6.23 8.35 -23.39
N LEU A 4 -5.59 9.39 -23.92
CA LEU A 4 -4.27 9.92 -23.47
C LEU A 4 -4.33 10.69 -22.13
N THR A 5 -5.52 10.92 -21.55
CA THR A 5 -5.72 11.90 -20.46
C THR A 5 -5.99 11.33 -19.07
N LYS A 6 -6.16 10.00 -18.88
CA LYS A 6 -6.54 9.46 -17.55
C LYS A 6 -5.48 9.59 -16.44
N ASN A 7 -4.22 9.92 -16.77
CA ASN A 7 -3.11 9.90 -15.81
C ASN A 7 -2.30 11.22 -15.76
N HIS A 8 -2.88 12.34 -16.22
CA HIS A 8 -2.21 13.64 -16.13
C HIS A 8 -2.01 14.02 -14.65
N GLY A 9 -0.77 14.26 -14.23
CA GLY A 9 -0.43 14.62 -12.84
C GLY A 9 -0.10 13.46 -11.88
N ILE A 10 -0.14 12.20 -12.33
CA ILE A 10 0.24 11.04 -11.50
C ILE A 10 1.65 10.58 -11.91
N SER A 11 2.55 10.38 -10.95
CA SER A 11 3.87 9.78 -11.20
C SER A 11 3.70 8.35 -11.71
N GLN A 12 4.26 8.06 -12.88
CA GLN A 12 4.16 6.74 -13.53
C GLN A 12 5.55 6.09 -13.62
N LEU A 13 5.63 4.78 -13.39
CA LEU A 13 6.81 3.96 -13.65
C LEU A 13 6.49 3.02 -14.80
N ARG A 14 7.39 2.90 -15.77
CA ARG A 14 7.28 1.90 -16.84
C ARG A 14 8.58 1.16 -17.05
N CYS A 15 8.48 -0.05 -17.58
CA CYS A 15 9.60 -0.82 -18.10
C CYS A 15 9.50 -0.81 -19.63
N ARG A 16 10.56 -0.42 -20.32
CA ARG A 16 10.62 -0.35 -21.79
C ARG A 16 11.74 -1.27 -22.30
N PRO A 17 11.46 -2.14 -23.29
CA PRO A 17 12.51 -2.89 -23.96
C PRO A 17 13.41 -1.93 -24.76
N ILE A 18 14.71 -2.14 -24.68
CA ILE A 18 15.72 -1.49 -25.51
C ILE A 18 16.12 -2.49 -26.58
N SER A 19 15.94 -2.10 -27.84
CA SER A 19 16.37 -2.91 -28.97
C SER A 19 17.88 -2.91 -29.07
N GLY A 20 18.48 -4.10 -29.09
CA GLY A 20 19.91 -4.35 -29.25
C GLY A 20 20.15 -5.82 -29.63
N LYS A 21 21.41 -6.25 -29.73
CA LYS A 21 21.75 -7.67 -30.01
C LYS A 21 21.15 -8.64 -28.99
N ASN A 22 20.89 -8.16 -27.76
CA ASN A 22 20.17 -8.87 -26.70
C ASN A 22 18.98 -8.01 -26.22
N TRP A 23 17.97 -8.65 -25.64
CA TRP A 23 16.85 -7.97 -25.00
C TRP A 23 17.29 -7.31 -23.69
N PHE A 24 17.45 -5.99 -23.69
CA PHE A 24 17.69 -5.20 -22.48
C PHE A 24 16.41 -4.48 -22.07
N TYR A 25 16.22 -4.29 -20.77
CA TYR A 25 15.09 -3.55 -20.22
C TYR A 25 15.60 -2.29 -19.52
N CYS A 26 14.92 -1.18 -19.73
CA CYS A 26 15.16 0.06 -19.02
C CYS A 26 13.89 0.50 -18.29
N TYR A 27 14.05 0.94 -17.06
CA TYR A 27 12.97 1.52 -16.28
C TYR A 27 12.97 3.02 -16.48
N GLU A 28 11.78 3.61 -16.64
CA GLU A 28 11.61 5.04 -16.82
C GLU A 28 10.50 5.55 -15.88
N ILE A 29 10.69 6.73 -15.29
CA ILE A 29 9.65 7.44 -14.53
C ILE A 29 9.12 8.64 -15.32
N ARG A 30 7.84 8.93 -15.16
CA ARG A 30 7.22 10.16 -15.67
C ARG A 30 7.33 11.25 -14.61
N LEU A 31 8.11 12.29 -14.90
CA LEU A 31 8.21 13.52 -14.11
C LEU A 31 7.92 14.71 -15.02
N VAL A 32 6.95 15.54 -14.66
CA VAL A 32 6.58 16.76 -15.43
C VAL A 32 6.43 16.44 -16.92
N ASP A 33 5.65 15.39 -17.22
CA ASP A 33 5.37 14.90 -18.57
C ASP A 33 6.56 14.41 -19.40
N ARG A 34 7.72 14.18 -18.76
CA ARG A 34 8.90 13.60 -19.41
C ARG A 34 9.22 12.23 -18.82
N TRP A 35 9.64 11.31 -19.69
CA TRP A 35 10.15 10.00 -19.31
C TRP A 35 11.65 10.08 -19.06
N ILE A 36 12.07 9.74 -17.84
CA ILE A 36 13.46 9.81 -17.41
C ILE A 36 13.92 8.40 -17.03
N PRO A 37 15.05 7.91 -17.58
CA PRO A 37 15.57 6.59 -17.24
C PRO A 37 16.00 6.54 -15.78
N VAL A 38 15.71 5.41 -15.13
CA VAL A 38 16.07 5.15 -13.73
C VAL A 38 16.69 3.77 -13.59
N SER A 39 17.44 3.58 -12.51
CA SER A 39 18.02 2.27 -12.20
C SER A 39 16.95 1.26 -11.78
N GLN A 40 17.25 -0.03 -11.98
CA GLN A 40 16.41 -1.13 -11.48
C GLN A 40 16.22 -1.05 -9.95
N ARG A 41 17.25 -0.61 -9.21
CA ARG A 41 17.18 -0.45 -7.74
C ARG A 41 16.12 0.58 -7.35
N PHE A 42 16.05 1.70 -8.07
CA PHE A 42 15.02 2.71 -7.84
C PHE A 42 13.62 2.18 -8.19
N ALA A 43 13.48 1.53 -9.36
CA ALA A 43 12.19 0.96 -9.79
C ALA A 43 11.65 -0.05 -8.77
N LYS A 44 12.51 -0.92 -8.25
CA LYS A 44 12.16 -1.87 -7.18
C LYS A 44 11.69 -1.16 -5.92
N TRP A 45 12.44 -0.16 -5.44
CA TRP A 45 12.06 0.62 -4.27
C TRP A 45 10.69 1.29 -4.43
N ALA A 46 10.44 1.90 -5.59
CA ALA A 46 9.17 2.58 -5.86
C ALA A 46 7.99 1.60 -5.84
N ILE A 47 8.14 0.43 -6.47
CA ILE A 47 7.12 -0.64 -6.47
C ILE A 47 6.88 -1.15 -5.04
N ASP A 48 7.95 -1.46 -4.30
CA ASP A 48 7.85 -1.99 -2.94
C ASP A 48 7.18 -0.97 -2.00
N HIS A 49 7.49 0.32 -2.14
CA HIS A 49 6.88 1.40 -1.37
C HIS A 49 5.39 1.55 -1.68
N VAL A 50 5.01 1.55 -2.95
CA VAL A 50 3.61 1.63 -3.39
C VAL A 50 2.83 0.41 -2.92
N ASN A 51 3.38 -0.80 -3.06
CA ASN A 51 2.75 -2.03 -2.57
C ASN A 51 2.54 -2.02 -1.05
N HIS A 52 3.50 -1.51 -0.30
CA HIS A 52 3.38 -1.35 1.14
C HIS A 52 2.28 -0.33 1.52
N LEU A 53 2.11 0.74 0.75
CA LEU A 53 0.99 1.68 0.93
C LEU A 53 -0.36 1.07 0.54
N TYR A 54 -0.44 0.34 -0.58
CA TYR A 54 -1.66 -0.35 -1.02
C TYR A 54 -2.10 -1.44 -0.03
N GLN A 55 -1.16 -2.23 0.51
CA GLN A 55 -1.47 -3.22 1.54
C GLN A 55 -2.02 -2.56 2.81
N LYS A 56 -1.50 -1.39 3.20
CA LYS A 56 -2.03 -0.61 4.33
C LYS A 56 -3.43 -0.07 4.06
N GLN A 57 -3.71 0.40 2.83
CA GLN A 57 -5.05 0.85 2.44
C GLN A 57 -6.07 -0.30 2.43
N LYS A 58 -5.66 -1.52 2.05
CA LYS A 58 -6.56 -2.68 2.00
C LYS A 58 -7.09 -3.11 3.38
N LEU A 59 -6.35 -2.80 4.46
CA LEU A 59 -6.75 -3.04 5.85
C LEU A 59 -7.66 -1.95 6.40
N PHE A 60 -7.70 -0.77 5.77
CA PHE A 60 -8.49 0.37 6.21
C PHE A 60 -9.99 0.04 6.19
N GLY A 61 -10.67 0.21 7.33
CA GLY A 61 -12.09 -0.12 7.46
C GLY A 61 -12.40 -1.60 7.65
N GLN A 62 -11.39 -2.49 7.71
CA GLN A 62 -11.63 -3.87 8.10
C GLN A 62 -11.95 -3.99 9.58
N TYR A 63 -12.84 -4.93 9.90
CA TYR A 63 -13.24 -5.23 11.27
C TYR A 63 -12.50 -6.47 11.78
N PHE A 64 -12.15 -6.42 13.05
CA PHE A 64 -11.51 -7.50 13.78
C PHE A 64 -12.24 -7.72 15.09
N ARG A 65 -12.18 -8.95 15.61
CA ARG A 65 -12.73 -9.32 16.91
C ARG A 65 -11.60 -9.69 17.86
N ASP A 66 -11.60 -9.10 19.04
CA ASP A 66 -10.63 -9.44 20.10
C ASP A 66 -11.01 -10.77 20.80
N LYS A 67 -10.09 -11.30 21.62
CA LYS A 67 -10.31 -12.50 22.43
C LYS A 67 -11.51 -12.42 23.39
N ARG A 68 -11.98 -11.20 23.72
CA ARG A 68 -13.14 -10.95 24.59
C ARG A 68 -14.45 -10.78 23.79
N GLY A 69 -14.40 -10.93 22.47
CA GLY A 69 -15.55 -10.80 21.58
C GLY A 69 -15.85 -9.38 21.10
N ARG A 70 -15.07 -8.37 21.52
CA ARG A 70 -15.29 -6.97 21.13
C ARG A 70 -14.83 -6.71 19.71
N ILE A 71 -15.61 -5.95 18.96
CA ILE A 71 -15.31 -5.59 17.58
C ILE A 71 -14.48 -4.30 17.57
N VAL A 72 -13.45 -4.30 16.73
CA VAL A 72 -12.61 -3.14 16.45
C VAL A 72 -12.50 -2.92 14.96
N ARG A 73 -12.46 -1.66 14.56
CA ARG A 73 -12.21 -1.23 13.18
C ARG A 73 -10.76 -0.79 13.04
N PHE A 74 -10.06 -1.32 12.05
CA PHE A 74 -8.71 -0.86 11.72
C PHE A 74 -8.77 0.55 11.13
N THR A 75 -7.97 1.45 11.70
CA THR A 75 -7.95 2.88 11.33
C THR A 75 -6.58 3.37 10.87
N GLY A 76 -5.52 2.59 11.01
CA GLY A 76 -4.21 2.98 10.50
C GLY A 76 -3.06 2.14 11.00
N TYR A 77 -1.86 2.53 10.57
CA TYR A 77 -0.61 1.90 10.98
C TYR A 77 0.52 2.93 11.10
N ASP A 78 1.17 2.96 12.26
CA ASP A 78 2.38 3.74 12.51
C ASP A 78 3.60 2.92 12.06
N ALA A 79 4.21 3.34 10.96
CA ALA A 79 5.37 2.66 10.39
C ALA A 79 6.67 2.87 11.18
N LYS A 80 6.79 3.96 11.93
CA LYS A 80 7.98 4.21 12.73
C LYS A 80 8.02 3.28 13.94
N LYS A 81 6.85 3.03 14.53
CA LYS A 81 6.72 2.20 15.75
C LYS A 81 6.32 0.75 15.47
N GLY A 82 5.84 0.46 14.26
CA GLY A 82 5.31 -0.87 13.92
C GLY A 82 3.97 -1.19 14.58
N TRP A 83 3.14 -0.18 14.80
CA TRP A 83 1.89 -0.28 15.56
C TRP A 83 0.67 -0.18 14.67
N ILE A 84 -0.35 -0.96 14.97
CA ILE A 84 -1.69 -0.86 14.39
C ILE A 84 -2.51 0.12 15.24
N LEU A 85 -3.21 1.02 14.57
CA LEU A 85 -4.22 1.90 15.15
C LEU A 85 -5.61 1.34 14.83
N PHE A 86 -6.47 1.26 15.83
CA PHE A 86 -7.82 0.74 15.70
C PHE A 86 -8.78 1.45 16.65
N THR A 87 -10.06 1.42 16.33
CA THR A 87 -11.14 2.00 17.13
C THR A 87 -12.12 0.92 17.54
N TYR A 88 -12.51 0.88 18.80
CA TYR A 88 -13.66 0.10 19.25
C TYR A 88 -14.98 0.72 18.77
N GLU A 89 -16.08 -0.02 18.88
CA GLU A 89 -17.42 0.45 18.51
C GLU A 89 -17.91 1.64 19.36
N ASP A 90 -17.40 1.78 20.58
CA ASP A 90 -17.65 2.92 21.48
C ASP A 90 -16.89 4.20 21.07
N GLY A 91 -16.10 4.15 20.00
CA GLY A 91 -15.27 5.26 19.52
C GLY A 91 -13.90 5.35 20.18
N SER A 92 -13.58 4.49 21.16
CA SER A 92 -12.28 4.49 21.84
C SER A 92 -11.14 4.14 20.87
N GLN A 93 -10.22 5.07 20.67
CA GLN A 93 -9.00 4.86 19.88
C GLN A 93 -7.94 4.11 20.70
N CYS A 94 -7.36 3.08 20.09
CA CYS A 94 -6.35 2.23 20.70
C CYS A 94 -5.22 1.93 19.71
N PHE A 95 -4.09 1.49 20.26
CA PHE A 95 -2.91 1.12 19.49
C PHE A 95 -2.26 -0.14 20.06
N SER A 96 -1.71 -0.97 19.17
CA SER A 96 -1.01 -2.20 19.56
C SER A 96 0.10 -2.55 18.57
N PRO A 97 1.24 -3.12 19.01
CA PRO A 97 2.23 -3.68 18.11
C PRO A 97 1.60 -4.68 17.14
N ILE A 98 2.02 -4.65 15.86
CA ILE A 98 1.41 -5.47 14.80
C ILE A 98 1.41 -6.97 15.12
N ARG A 99 2.52 -7.49 15.69
CA ARG A 99 2.65 -8.90 16.06
C ARG A 99 1.63 -9.30 17.11
N LYS A 100 1.44 -8.45 18.12
CA LYS A 100 0.46 -8.68 19.19
C LYS A 100 -0.96 -8.58 18.65
N PHE A 101 -1.23 -7.60 17.78
CA PHE A 101 -2.53 -7.45 17.15
C PHE A 101 -2.92 -8.71 16.35
N HIS A 102 -2.03 -9.28 15.54
CA HIS A 102 -2.33 -10.51 14.79
C HIS A 102 -2.57 -11.74 15.69
N GLN A 103 -2.01 -11.77 16.91
CA GLN A 103 -2.23 -12.85 17.88
C GLN A 103 -3.55 -12.70 18.65
N ASP A 104 -3.92 -11.45 18.96
CA ASP A 104 -5.04 -11.15 19.84
C ASP A 104 -6.35 -10.87 19.10
N TYR A 105 -6.27 -10.58 17.80
CA TYR A 105 -7.41 -10.14 16.99
C TYR A 105 -7.57 -11.01 15.75
N LYS A 106 -8.80 -11.47 15.51
CA LYS A 106 -9.17 -12.23 14.31
C LYS A 106 -10.00 -11.36 13.38
N ARG A 107 -9.64 -11.33 12.10
CA ARG A 107 -10.42 -10.61 11.08
C ARG A 107 -11.82 -11.21 10.99
N ILE A 108 -12.83 -10.35 10.88
CA ILE A 108 -14.22 -10.73 10.66
C ILE A 108 -14.77 -10.04 9.41
N GLU A 109 -15.69 -10.69 8.72
CA GLU A 109 -16.51 -10.06 7.70
C GLU A 109 -17.77 -9.54 8.37
N VAL A 110 -17.86 -8.22 8.53
CA VAL A 110 -19.10 -7.56 8.93
C VAL A 110 -19.81 -7.22 7.63
N LYS A 111 -20.91 -7.91 7.32
CA LYS A 111 -21.80 -7.50 6.23
C LYS A 111 -22.44 -6.16 6.64
N PRO A 112 -22.48 -5.17 5.74
CA PRO A 112 -23.19 -3.92 5.99
C PRO A 112 -24.68 -4.16 6.24
#